data_AF-A0A937UTB4-F1
#
_entry.id   AF-A0A937UTB4-F1
#
_cell.length_a   1.000
_cell.length_b   1.000
_cell.length_c   1.000
_cell.angle_alpha   90.00
_cell.angle_beta   90.00
_cell.angle_gamma   90.00
#
_symmetry.space_group_name_H-M   'P 1'
#
loop_
_entity.id
_entity.type
_entity.pdbx_description
1 polymer ?
#
loop_
_entity_poly.entity_id
_entity_poly.type
_entity_poly.pdbx_seq_one_letter_code
_entity_poly.pdbx_strand_id
1 'polypeptide(L)'
;MSRRPGARSVAFPRRPAAPSAQPTSRAAGVASARPLRRGAATLAAAALLCAPALAACASGNDAMTNLSRTTTNSAAGAVGTIDLRNVYIAGPAEQGEDAQVISALFNGGAEDDELIGISSPDASGGSPGSPATLAPAGGQIYIANGSAPTLTGLKKDLPVGAATKVTFTFAKAGSVTLDVPVEEPLPGASAAPTATPSATATATATATANATGSPTAGTTATPTAGATPTAGATPTTTATPTAG
;
A
#
# COMPACT_ATOMS: atom_id res chain seq x y z
N MET A 1 -13.60 52.93 -32.10
CA MET A 1 -14.61 52.58 -33.14
C MET A 1 -14.16 51.30 -33.84
N SER A 2 -15.11 50.48 -34.34
CA SER A 2 -14.97 49.20 -35.08
C SER A 2 -15.52 48.01 -34.28
N ARG A 3 -16.86 47.85 -34.21
CA ARG A 3 -17.77 47.14 -35.15
C ARG A 3 -17.61 45.61 -35.14
N ARG A 4 -18.52 44.95 -34.41
CA ARG A 4 -18.86 43.52 -34.45
C ARG A 4 -19.52 43.13 -35.79
N PRO A 5 -19.20 41.95 -36.35
CA PRO A 5 -20.09 41.15 -37.18
C PRO A 5 -20.44 39.83 -36.45
N GLY A 6 -21.61 39.20 -36.49
CA GLY A 6 -22.85 39.41 -37.21
C GLY A 6 -23.65 38.11 -36.97
N ALA A 7 -24.69 38.16 -36.15
CA ALA A 7 -25.54 37.00 -35.84
C ALA A 7 -26.47 36.72 -37.02
N ARG A 8 -26.42 35.50 -37.56
CA ARG A 8 -27.33 35.04 -38.62
C ARG A 8 -28.54 34.35 -37.99
N SER A 9 -29.67 35.04 -37.99
CA SER A 9 -31.00 34.48 -37.70
C SER A 9 -31.43 33.55 -38.83
N VAL A 10 -31.85 32.34 -38.48
CA VAL A 10 -32.47 31.38 -39.40
C VAL A 10 -33.98 31.48 -39.24
N ALA A 11 -34.66 31.86 -40.31
CA ALA A 11 -36.11 32.02 -40.36
C ALA A 11 -36.83 30.68 -40.55
N PHE A 12 -37.81 30.40 -39.70
CA PHE A 12 -38.72 29.26 -39.84
C PHE A 12 -39.83 29.59 -40.85
N PRO A 13 -40.14 28.71 -41.83
CA PRO A 13 -41.29 28.92 -42.70
C PRO A 13 -42.60 28.58 -41.97
N ARG A 14 -43.54 29.54 -42.01
CA ARG A 14 -44.94 29.40 -41.58
C ARG A 14 -45.66 28.43 -42.50
N ARG A 15 -46.30 27.41 -41.95
CA ARG A 15 -47.17 26.47 -42.69
C ARG A 15 -48.61 27.01 -42.73
N PRO A 16 -49.34 26.89 -43.87
CA PRO A 16 -50.67 27.49 -44.03
C PRO A 16 -51.75 26.79 -43.22
N ALA A 17 -52.74 27.56 -42.80
CA ALA A 17 -54.00 27.11 -42.24
C ALA A 17 -54.88 26.48 -43.34
N ALA A 18 -55.56 25.38 -43.01
CA ALA A 18 -56.61 24.78 -43.82
C ALA A 18 -57.78 24.35 -42.92
N PRO A 19 -59.02 24.31 -43.46
CA PRO A 19 -60.22 24.72 -42.74
C PRO A 19 -60.95 23.59 -42.01
N SER A 20 -61.82 24.05 -41.11
CA SER A 20 -62.81 23.33 -40.32
C SER A 20 -63.76 22.46 -41.15
N ALA A 21 -63.86 21.17 -40.78
CA ALA A 21 -65.01 20.32 -41.08
C ALA A 21 -65.36 19.47 -39.84
N GLN A 22 -66.56 19.68 -39.31
CA GLN A 22 -67.30 18.78 -38.42
C GLN A 22 -68.67 18.54 -39.07
N PRO A 23 -69.52 17.63 -38.58
CA PRO A 23 -69.27 16.25 -38.16
C PRO A 23 -70.23 15.29 -38.89
N THR A 24 -69.83 14.06 -39.20
CA THR A 24 -70.80 13.01 -39.55
C THR A 24 -70.63 11.84 -38.62
N SER A 25 -71.65 11.66 -37.80
CA SER A 25 -71.91 10.56 -36.91
C SER A 25 -71.73 9.22 -37.62
N ARG A 26 -70.78 8.41 -37.14
CA ARG A 26 -70.81 6.96 -37.38
C ARG A 26 -70.69 6.24 -36.06
N ALA A 27 -71.80 5.56 -35.77
CA ALA A 27 -72.07 4.59 -34.73
C ALA A 27 -70.85 4.09 -33.95
N ALA A 28 -70.97 4.18 -32.62
CA ALA A 28 -70.16 3.47 -31.66
C ALA A 28 -70.19 1.96 -31.96
N GLY A 29 -69.18 1.48 -32.67
CA GLY A 29 -68.78 0.09 -32.65
C GLY A 29 -67.92 -0.12 -31.42
N VAL A 30 -68.44 -0.83 -30.42
CA VAL A 30 -67.63 -1.40 -29.34
C VAL A 30 -66.69 -2.42 -29.99
N ALA A 31 -65.52 -1.95 -30.44
CA ALA A 31 -64.44 -2.81 -30.87
C ALA A 31 -63.70 -3.27 -29.61
N SER A 32 -63.91 -4.56 -29.30
CA SER A 32 -63.25 -5.32 -28.26
C SER A 32 -61.75 -4.98 -28.13
N ALA A 33 -61.40 -4.26 -27.08
CA ALA A 33 -60.03 -3.93 -26.73
C ALA A 33 -59.32 -5.15 -26.12
N ARG A 34 -58.94 -6.14 -26.93
CA ARG A 34 -58.00 -7.21 -26.53
C ARG A 34 -57.46 -7.92 -27.77
N PRO A 35 -56.22 -7.58 -28.19
CA PRO A 35 -55.12 -8.44 -27.78
C PRO A 35 -53.78 -7.72 -27.44
N LEU A 36 -53.73 -6.39 -27.35
CA LEU A 36 -52.44 -5.70 -27.07
C LEU A 36 -51.86 -5.97 -25.66
N ARG A 37 -52.70 -6.34 -24.69
CA ARG A 37 -52.27 -6.55 -23.30
C ARG A 37 -51.40 -7.80 -23.12
N ARG A 38 -51.55 -8.82 -23.98
CA ARG A 38 -50.75 -10.06 -23.88
C ARG A 38 -49.36 -9.90 -24.49
N GLY A 39 -49.24 -9.20 -25.63
CA GLY A 39 -47.93 -8.90 -26.25
C GLY A 39 -47.09 -7.91 -25.44
N ALA A 40 -47.72 -6.93 -24.79
CA ALA A 40 -47.03 -6.02 -23.89
C ALA A 40 -46.47 -6.72 -22.64
N ALA A 41 -47.20 -7.69 -22.09
CA ALA A 41 -46.76 -8.45 -20.91
C ALA A 41 -45.57 -9.37 -21.22
N THR A 42 -45.53 -9.99 -22.41
CA THR A 42 -44.40 -10.86 -22.80
C THR A 42 -43.13 -10.07 -23.11
N LEU A 43 -43.25 -8.88 -23.72
CA LEU A 43 -42.12 -7.96 -23.92
C LEU A 43 -41.59 -7.40 -22.61
N ALA A 44 -42.47 -7.03 -21.67
CA ALA A 44 -42.07 -6.58 -20.34
C ALA A 44 -41.39 -7.69 -19.53
N ALA A 45 -41.89 -8.92 -19.60
CA ALA A 45 -41.27 -10.08 -18.97
C ALA A 45 -39.89 -10.40 -19.58
N ALA A 46 -39.77 -10.36 -20.92
CA ALA A 46 -38.50 -10.56 -21.62
C ALA A 46 -37.47 -9.47 -21.27
N ALA A 47 -37.90 -8.21 -21.18
CA ALA A 47 -37.04 -7.11 -20.75
C ALA A 47 -36.58 -7.28 -19.29
N LEU A 48 -37.46 -7.73 -18.38
CA LEU A 48 -37.09 -8.03 -17.00
C LEU A 48 -36.08 -9.19 -16.90
N LEU A 49 -36.25 -10.22 -17.74
CA LEU A 49 -35.35 -11.39 -17.80
C LEU A 49 -33.98 -11.05 -18.43
N CYS A 50 -33.91 -10.10 -19.34
CA CYS A 50 -32.66 -9.69 -20.01
C CYS A 50 -31.89 -8.58 -19.28
N ALA A 51 -32.55 -7.80 -18.42
CA ALA A 51 -31.92 -6.75 -17.61
C ALA A 51 -30.69 -7.21 -16.77
N PRO A 52 -30.71 -8.37 -16.07
CA PRO A 52 -29.54 -8.81 -15.31
C PRO A 52 -28.36 -9.24 -16.19
N ALA A 53 -28.59 -9.72 -17.41
CA ALA A 53 -27.53 -10.13 -18.33
C ALA A 53 -26.73 -8.92 -18.87
N LEU A 54 -27.36 -7.76 -19.04
CA LEU A 54 -26.67 -6.53 -19.43
C LEU A 54 -25.91 -5.87 -18.27
N ALA A 55 -26.42 -5.97 -17.03
CA ALA A 55 -25.74 -5.43 -15.84
C ALA A 55 -24.48 -6.24 -15.45
N ALA A 56 -24.38 -7.50 -15.88
CA ALA A 56 -23.24 -8.38 -15.59
C ALA A 56 -21.91 -7.93 -16.21
N CYS A 57 -21.91 -7.09 -17.26
CA CYS A 57 -20.66 -6.54 -17.81
C CYS A 57 -19.97 -5.55 -16.85
N ALA A 58 -20.69 -4.98 -15.88
CA ALA A 58 -20.12 -4.06 -14.89
C ALA A 58 -19.45 -4.75 -13.69
N SER A 59 -19.64 -6.06 -13.51
CA SER A 59 -18.99 -6.87 -12.46
C SER A 59 -17.89 -7.79 -12.99
N GLY A 60 -17.48 -7.61 -14.25
CA GLY A 60 -16.38 -8.37 -14.83
C GLY A 60 -15.03 -8.03 -14.19
N ASN A 61 -14.01 -8.80 -14.53
CA ASN A 61 -12.62 -8.52 -14.13
C ASN A 61 -12.13 -7.13 -14.57
N ASP A 62 -12.81 -6.50 -15.54
CA ASP A 62 -12.53 -5.16 -16.05
C ASP A 62 -13.48 -4.07 -15.50
N ALA A 63 -14.16 -4.32 -14.37
CA ALA A 63 -15.01 -3.33 -13.74
C ALA A 63 -14.23 -2.05 -13.40
N MET A 64 -14.87 -0.88 -13.56
CA MET A 64 -14.27 0.42 -13.18
C MET A 64 -13.85 0.45 -11.70
N THR A 65 -14.52 -0.32 -10.83
CA THR A 65 -14.12 -0.47 -9.43
C THR A 65 -12.80 -1.24 -9.25
N ASN A 66 -12.42 -2.10 -10.20
CA ASN A 66 -11.13 -2.81 -10.19
C ASN A 66 -9.96 -1.91 -10.64
N LEU A 67 -10.27 -0.77 -11.30
CA LEU A 67 -9.31 0.29 -11.61
C LEU A 67 -9.14 1.28 -10.45
N SER A 68 -9.78 1.04 -9.30
CA SER A 68 -9.61 1.90 -8.12
C SER A 68 -8.16 1.88 -7.68
N ARG A 69 -7.49 3.03 -7.79
CA ARG A 69 -6.15 3.23 -7.27
C ARG A 69 -6.23 3.47 -5.77
N THR A 70 -5.24 2.98 -5.04
CA THR A 70 -5.05 3.37 -3.64
C THR A 70 -4.87 4.89 -3.57
N THR A 71 -5.41 5.54 -2.54
CA THR A 71 -5.20 6.98 -2.32
C THR A 71 -3.72 7.32 -2.19
N THR A 72 -2.92 6.36 -1.73
CA THR A 72 -1.46 6.43 -1.66
C THR A 72 -0.86 6.02 -2.99
N ASN A 73 0.02 6.86 -3.54
CA ASN A 73 0.80 6.53 -4.72
C ASN A 73 1.71 5.35 -4.40
N SER A 74 1.53 4.23 -5.10
CA SER A 74 2.33 3.04 -4.87
C SER A 74 2.56 2.29 -6.16
N ALA A 75 3.66 1.55 -6.20
CA ALA A 75 3.98 0.63 -7.27
C ALA A 75 3.51 -0.79 -6.93
N ALA A 76 3.30 -1.58 -7.97
CA ALA A 76 3.05 -3.00 -7.89
C ALA A 76 3.73 -3.70 -9.07
N GLY A 77 4.05 -4.98 -8.91
CA GLY A 77 4.65 -5.80 -9.95
C GLY A 77 4.77 -7.25 -9.51
N ALA A 78 5.31 -8.09 -10.37
CA ALA A 78 5.48 -9.50 -10.07
C ALA A 78 6.76 -10.05 -10.72
N VAL A 79 7.30 -11.11 -10.12
CA VAL A 79 8.42 -11.89 -10.67
C VAL A 79 8.26 -13.35 -10.27
N GLY A 80 8.22 -14.23 -11.26
CA GLY A 80 7.88 -15.63 -11.02
C GLY A 80 6.54 -15.76 -10.31
N THR A 81 6.57 -16.34 -9.10
CA THR A 81 5.40 -16.51 -8.22
C THR A 81 5.29 -15.44 -7.14
N ILE A 82 6.16 -14.43 -7.14
CA ILE A 82 6.18 -13.37 -6.14
C ILE A 82 5.44 -12.14 -6.66
N ASP A 83 4.40 -11.73 -5.95
CA ASP A 83 3.65 -10.50 -6.18
C ASP A 83 4.08 -9.42 -5.18
N LEU A 84 4.42 -8.24 -5.69
CA LEU A 84 4.75 -7.05 -4.92
C LEU A 84 3.61 -6.05 -5.04
N ARG A 85 3.12 -5.57 -3.89
CA ARG A 85 1.99 -4.65 -3.81
C ARG A 85 2.28 -3.52 -2.83
N ASN A 86 1.62 -2.39 -3.05
CA ASN A 86 1.70 -1.23 -2.17
C ASN A 86 3.16 -0.81 -1.88
N VAL A 87 4.00 -0.82 -2.92
CA VAL A 87 5.43 -0.52 -2.82
C VAL A 87 5.65 0.99 -2.92
N TYR A 88 6.21 1.60 -1.88
CA TYR A 88 6.60 3.02 -1.88
C TYR A 88 7.76 3.26 -0.91
N ILE A 89 8.53 4.32 -1.15
CA ILE A 89 9.62 4.74 -0.27
C ILE A 89 9.04 5.71 0.76
N ALA A 90 9.32 5.45 2.05
CA ALA A 90 9.01 6.38 3.12
C ALA A 90 9.91 7.61 3.00
N GLY A 91 9.31 8.77 2.70
CA GLY A 91 10.03 10.03 2.57
C GLY A 91 9.30 11.21 3.20
N PRO A 92 9.82 12.44 3.04
CA PRO A 92 11.04 12.77 2.30
C PRO A 92 12.31 12.20 2.98
N ALA A 93 13.38 12.01 2.20
CA ALA A 93 14.70 11.60 2.68
C ALA A 93 15.80 12.39 1.96
N GLU A 94 16.85 12.78 2.67
CA GLU A 94 17.95 13.60 2.15
C GLU A 94 19.10 12.73 1.60
N GLN A 95 19.95 13.33 0.77
CA GLN A 95 21.19 12.71 0.32
C GLN A 95 22.05 12.26 1.52
N GLY A 96 22.53 11.02 1.47
CA GLY A 96 23.34 10.39 2.51
C GLY A 96 22.52 9.65 3.56
N GLU A 97 21.22 9.89 3.64
CA GLU A 97 20.34 9.17 4.56
C GLU A 97 19.96 7.77 4.04
N ASP A 98 19.25 7.03 4.88
CA ASP A 98 18.66 5.74 4.56
C ASP A 98 17.15 5.90 4.42
N ALA A 99 16.55 5.20 3.46
CA ALA A 99 15.11 5.25 3.21
C ALA A 99 14.47 3.86 3.23
N GLN A 100 13.46 3.69 4.07
CA GLN A 100 12.71 2.45 4.20
C GLN A 100 11.68 2.30 3.08
N VAL A 101 11.59 1.09 2.52
CA VAL A 101 10.66 0.74 1.44
C VAL A 101 9.50 -0.04 2.04
N ILE A 102 8.34 0.60 2.08
CA ILE A 102 7.10 0.00 2.56
C ILE A 102 6.53 -0.82 1.41
N SER A 103 6.14 -2.05 1.71
CA SER A 103 5.72 -3.00 0.68
C SER A 103 4.99 -4.20 1.29
N ALA A 104 4.13 -4.83 0.50
CA ALA A 104 3.53 -6.13 0.79
C ALA A 104 3.94 -7.12 -0.29
N LEU A 105 4.64 -8.18 0.11
CA LEU A 105 5.17 -9.20 -0.78
C LEU A 105 4.39 -10.49 -0.53
N PHE A 106 3.96 -11.15 -1.59
CA PHE A 106 3.19 -12.38 -1.52
C PHE A 106 3.87 -13.45 -2.36
N ASN A 107 4.02 -14.65 -1.80
CA ASN A 107 4.55 -15.80 -2.51
C ASN A 107 3.41 -16.76 -2.86
N GLY A 108 2.99 -16.78 -4.12
CA GLY A 108 1.98 -17.70 -4.65
C GLY A 108 2.53 -19.10 -5.00
N GLY A 109 3.82 -19.35 -4.76
CA GLY A 109 4.50 -20.61 -5.04
C GLY A 109 4.28 -21.68 -3.97
N ALA A 110 4.74 -22.89 -4.27
CA ALA A 110 4.67 -24.05 -3.39
C ALA A 110 5.91 -24.23 -2.50
N GLU A 111 6.96 -23.43 -2.71
CA GLU A 111 8.20 -23.45 -1.93
C GLU A 111 8.47 -22.09 -1.28
N ASP A 112 9.29 -22.09 -0.23
CA ASP A 112 9.81 -20.86 0.38
C ASP A 112 10.67 -20.07 -0.61
N ASP A 113 10.59 -18.75 -0.55
CA ASP A 113 11.53 -17.83 -1.20
C ASP A 113 12.05 -16.82 -0.16
N GLU A 114 13.03 -16.01 -0.54
CA GLU A 114 13.65 -15.02 0.34
C GLU A 114 13.99 -13.76 -0.44
N LEU A 115 13.63 -12.59 0.11
CA LEU A 115 14.14 -11.32 -0.39
C LEU A 115 15.58 -11.16 0.08
N ILE A 116 16.54 -11.47 -0.79
CA ILE A 116 17.97 -11.43 -0.44
C ILE A 116 18.61 -10.06 -0.64
N GLY A 117 17.95 -9.16 -1.35
CA GLY A 117 18.50 -7.83 -1.56
C GLY A 117 17.55 -6.83 -2.21
N ILE A 118 17.85 -5.57 -1.95
CA ILE A 118 17.22 -4.42 -2.58
C ILE A 118 18.31 -3.45 -3.03
N SER A 119 18.15 -2.84 -4.21
CA SER A 119 19.15 -1.91 -4.74
C SER A 119 18.49 -0.81 -5.58
N SER A 120 19.19 0.31 -5.71
CA SER A 120 18.78 1.42 -6.57
C SER A 120 20.01 2.10 -7.16
N PRO A 121 19.96 2.61 -8.41
CA PRO A 121 21.02 3.48 -8.92
C PRO A 121 21.24 4.71 -8.05
N ASP A 122 20.19 5.18 -7.36
CA ASP A 122 20.18 6.36 -6.51
C ASP A 122 20.59 6.07 -5.05
N ALA A 123 20.98 4.84 -4.73
CA ALA A 123 21.46 4.43 -3.40
C ALA A 123 22.82 3.74 -3.50
N SER A 124 23.59 3.75 -2.41
CA SER A 124 24.89 3.09 -2.34
C SER A 124 24.76 1.60 -2.07
N GLY A 125 23.70 1.19 -1.39
CA GLY A 125 23.36 -0.20 -1.17
C GLY A 125 21.91 -0.38 -0.74
N GLY A 126 21.60 -1.56 -0.21
CA GLY A 126 20.33 -1.82 0.42
C GLY A 126 20.37 -3.08 1.27
N SER A 127 19.54 -3.10 2.30
CA SER A 127 19.34 -4.25 3.16
C SER A 127 17.97 -4.84 2.89
N PRO A 128 17.84 -6.17 2.80
CA PRO A 128 16.53 -6.80 2.87
C PRO A 128 15.87 -6.49 4.22
N GLY A 129 14.55 -6.57 4.23
CA GLY A 129 13.76 -6.44 5.46
C GLY A 129 13.90 -7.66 6.36
N SER A 130 13.38 -7.57 7.57
CA SER A 130 13.39 -8.66 8.55
C SER A 130 11.99 -8.95 9.08
N PRO A 131 11.49 -10.19 9.00
CA PRO A 131 12.13 -11.34 8.35
C PRO A 131 12.13 -11.21 6.82
N ALA A 132 13.17 -11.72 6.15
CA ALA A 132 13.30 -11.70 4.69
C ALA A 132 12.57 -12.86 3.98
N THR A 133 12.25 -13.91 4.73
CA THR A 133 11.65 -15.15 4.22
C THR A 133 10.18 -14.97 3.85
N LEU A 134 9.80 -15.57 2.72
CA LEU A 134 8.46 -15.60 2.17
C LEU A 134 7.97 -17.05 2.10
N ALA A 135 7.17 -17.43 3.08
CA ALA A 135 6.56 -18.76 3.15
C ALA A 135 5.64 -19.04 1.93
N PRO A 136 5.40 -20.31 1.57
CA PRO A 136 4.61 -20.67 0.39
C PRO A 136 3.15 -20.32 0.63
N ALA A 137 2.46 -19.81 -0.38
CA ALA A 137 1.13 -19.23 -0.27
C ALA A 137 1.00 -18.16 0.86
N GLY A 138 2.12 -17.55 1.25
CA GLY A 138 2.23 -16.60 2.35
C GLY A 138 2.37 -15.15 1.88
N GLY A 139 2.37 -14.23 2.84
CA GLY A 139 2.64 -12.82 2.59
C GLY A 139 3.45 -12.20 3.72
N GLN A 140 4.37 -11.31 3.35
CA GLN A 140 5.18 -10.52 4.27
C GLN A 140 4.86 -9.04 4.04
N ILE A 141 4.46 -8.35 5.11
CA ILE A 141 4.13 -6.93 5.09
C ILE A 141 5.23 -6.18 5.81
N TYR A 142 5.85 -5.25 5.11
CA TYR A 142 6.84 -4.34 5.65
C TYR A 142 6.24 -2.96 5.81
N ILE A 143 6.29 -2.45 7.03
CA ILE A 143 5.97 -1.07 7.38
C ILE A 143 7.26 -0.36 7.77
N ALA A 144 7.31 0.97 7.69
CA ALA A 144 8.49 1.69 8.15
C ALA A 144 8.57 1.65 9.68
N ASN A 145 9.10 0.58 10.24
CA ASN A 145 9.32 0.39 11.68
C ASN A 145 10.75 -0.10 11.98
N GLY A 146 11.66 0.01 11.00
CA GLY A 146 13.02 -0.51 11.06
C GLY A 146 13.17 -1.94 10.55
N SER A 147 12.08 -2.68 10.37
CA SER A 147 12.10 -4.03 9.79
C SER A 147 11.90 -4.05 8.28
N ALA A 148 11.59 -2.90 7.66
CA ALA A 148 11.38 -2.81 6.22
C ALA A 148 12.70 -2.93 5.44
N PRO A 149 12.66 -3.43 4.19
CA PRO A 149 13.76 -3.30 3.26
C PRO A 149 14.19 -1.84 3.17
N THR A 150 15.49 -1.57 3.23
CA THR A 150 16.01 -0.20 3.36
C THR A 150 17.04 0.06 2.28
N LEU A 151 16.88 1.16 1.55
CA LEU A 151 17.93 1.71 0.69
C LEU A 151 18.89 2.50 1.54
N THR A 152 20.19 2.22 1.41
CA THR A 152 21.21 2.83 2.27
C THR A 152 22.10 3.79 1.51
N GLY A 153 22.48 4.89 2.18
CA GLY A 153 23.38 5.90 1.64
C GLY A 153 22.87 6.47 0.31
N LEU A 154 21.74 7.17 0.37
CA LEU A 154 21.12 7.82 -0.79
C LEU A 154 22.10 8.78 -1.48
N LYS A 155 22.12 8.77 -2.80
CA LYS A 155 23.03 9.59 -3.61
C LYS A 155 22.43 10.94 -4.01
N LYS A 156 21.15 11.18 -3.72
CA LYS A 156 20.42 12.42 -3.97
C LYS A 156 19.22 12.52 -3.02
N ASP A 157 18.60 13.68 -2.96
CA ASP A 157 17.37 13.89 -2.19
C ASP A 157 16.18 13.19 -2.86
N LEU A 158 15.30 12.61 -2.04
CA LEU A 158 14.04 11.97 -2.43
C LEU A 158 12.87 12.77 -1.86
N PRO A 159 12.38 13.81 -2.58
CA PRO A 159 11.19 14.52 -2.18
C PRO A 159 9.94 13.68 -2.43
N VAL A 160 8.89 13.91 -1.64
CA VAL A 160 7.57 13.30 -1.85
C VAL A 160 7.05 13.60 -3.26
N GLY A 161 6.47 12.59 -3.90
CA GLY A 161 5.98 12.64 -5.28
C GLY A 161 7.05 12.34 -6.35
N ALA A 162 8.33 12.26 -5.98
CA ALA A 162 9.36 11.71 -6.88
C ALA A 162 9.21 10.20 -7.04
N ALA A 163 9.78 9.63 -8.10
CA ALA A 163 9.87 8.19 -8.30
C ALA A 163 11.33 7.77 -8.51
N THR A 164 11.70 6.64 -7.90
CA THR A 164 13.06 6.08 -7.93
C THR A 164 13.00 4.63 -8.39
N LYS A 165 13.93 4.24 -9.26
CA LYS A 165 14.05 2.84 -9.69
C LYS A 165 14.57 2.00 -8.54
N VAL A 166 13.83 0.95 -8.17
CA VAL A 166 14.25 0.02 -7.10
C VAL A 166 14.17 -1.40 -7.64
N THR A 167 15.25 -2.15 -7.47
CA THR A 167 15.34 -3.55 -7.86
C THR A 167 15.30 -4.44 -6.63
N PHE A 168 14.29 -5.30 -6.58
CA PHE A 168 14.14 -6.35 -5.58
C PHE A 168 14.74 -7.63 -6.14
N THR A 169 15.51 -8.35 -5.32
CA THR A 169 16.15 -9.61 -5.72
C THR A 169 15.75 -10.71 -4.75
N PHE A 170 15.18 -11.76 -5.30
CA PHE A 170 14.72 -12.95 -4.60
C PHE A 170 15.67 -14.12 -4.87
N ALA A 171 15.82 -15.00 -3.89
CA ALA A 171 16.71 -16.16 -3.99
C ALA A 171 16.30 -17.11 -5.12
N LYS A 172 14.99 -17.35 -5.30
CA LYS A 172 14.47 -18.30 -6.31
C LYS A 172 13.73 -17.62 -7.45
N ALA A 173 12.86 -16.67 -7.17
CA ALA A 173 12.07 -16.01 -8.22
C ALA A 173 12.89 -15.11 -9.15
N GLY A 174 14.07 -14.64 -8.71
CA GLY A 174 14.94 -13.74 -9.47
C GLY A 174 14.71 -12.27 -9.10
N SER A 175 14.89 -11.35 -10.05
CA SER A 175 14.85 -9.90 -9.77
C SER A 175 13.76 -9.17 -10.52
N VAL A 176 13.22 -8.12 -9.91
CA VAL A 176 12.26 -7.20 -10.52
C VAL A 176 12.61 -5.75 -10.21
N THR A 177 12.57 -4.90 -11.24
CA THR A 177 12.80 -3.46 -11.09
C THR A 177 11.49 -2.70 -11.25
N LEU A 178 11.14 -1.90 -10.25
CA LEU A 178 9.94 -1.08 -10.21
C LEU A 178 10.29 0.41 -10.15
N ASP A 179 9.44 1.26 -10.72
CA ASP A 179 9.44 2.71 -10.44
C ASP A 179 8.67 2.94 -9.15
N VAL A 180 9.40 3.14 -8.05
CA VAL A 180 8.81 3.24 -6.72
C VAL A 180 8.63 4.72 -6.36
N PRO A 181 7.39 5.17 -6.10
CA PRO A 181 7.14 6.54 -5.67
C PRO A 181 7.60 6.77 -4.22
N VAL A 182 7.94 8.02 -3.92
CA VAL A 182 8.27 8.51 -2.57
C VAL A 182 7.02 9.15 -2.00
N GLU A 183 6.58 8.68 -0.85
CA GLU A 183 5.36 9.15 -0.19
C GLU A 183 5.61 9.39 1.30
N GLU A 184 4.79 10.25 1.90
CA GLU A 184 4.79 10.39 3.35
C GLU A 184 4.35 9.06 3.99
N PRO A 185 5.10 8.52 4.96
CA PRO A 185 4.70 7.31 5.66
C PRO A 185 3.35 7.52 6.37
N LEU A 186 2.42 6.60 6.16
CA LEU A 186 1.10 6.67 6.78
C LEU A 186 1.21 6.66 8.33
N PRO A 187 0.28 7.32 9.04
CA PRO A 187 0.21 7.27 10.50
C PRO A 187 0.23 5.82 11.01
N GLY A 188 1.22 5.48 11.84
CA GLY A 188 1.45 4.11 12.33
C GLY A 188 2.65 3.40 11.71
N ALA A 189 3.19 3.90 10.60
CA ALA A 189 4.55 3.59 10.14
C ALA A 189 5.50 4.61 10.77
N SER A 190 6.39 4.19 11.67
CA SER A 190 7.37 5.09 12.29
C SER A 190 8.38 5.58 11.26
N ALA A 191 8.12 6.79 10.76
CA ALA A 191 8.95 7.58 9.86
C ALA A 191 10.32 8.01 10.43
N ALA A 192 10.81 7.39 11.51
CA ALA A 192 12.00 7.90 12.17
C ALA A 192 13.26 7.43 11.44
N PRO A 193 14.00 8.32 10.73
CA PRO A 193 15.39 8.04 10.39
C PRO A 193 16.13 7.88 11.72
N THR A 194 16.64 6.68 11.99
CA THR A 194 17.63 6.54 13.07
C THR A 194 18.92 7.10 12.51
N ALA A 195 19.10 8.41 12.65
CA ALA A 195 20.42 9.01 12.51
C ALA A 195 21.34 8.25 13.48
N THR A 196 22.35 7.58 12.96
CA THR A 196 23.43 7.00 13.76
C THR A 196 24.40 8.16 14.09
N PRO A 197 24.45 8.68 15.33
CA PRO A 197 25.42 9.72 15.63
C PRO A 197 26.82 9.11 15.74
N SER A 198 27.66 9.35 14.73
CA SER A 198 29.10 9.06 14.80
C SER A 198 29.85 10.23 15.47
N ALA A 199 30.14 10.02 16.76
CA ALA A 199 31.24 10.50 17.63
C ALA A 199 31.78 11.96 17.57
N THR A 200 31.94 12.55 18.77
CA THR A 200 33.21 13.07 19.37
C THR A 200 33.00 14.38 20.14
N ALA A 201 33.05 14.33 21.47
CA ALA A 201 33.46 15.47 22.28
C ALA A 201 34.15 15.00 23.57
N THR A 202 35.46 15.22 23.61
CA THR A 202 36.36 15.08 24.74
C THR A 202 35.91 15.98 25.89
N ALA A 203 35.63 15.41 27.07
CA ALA A 203 35.39 16.18 28.28
C ALA A 203 36.69 16.37 29.06
N THR A 204 37.21 17.61 29.07
CA THR A 204 38.22 18.06 30.04
C THR A 204 37.48 18.51 31.30
N ALA A 205 37.67 17.80 32.41
CA ALA A 205 37.16 18.19 33.72
C ALA A 205 38.26 18.91 34.52
N THR A 206 37.97 20.12 35.00
CA THR A 206 38.75 20.81 36.05
C THR A 206 37.83 21.06 37.23
N ALA A 207 38.19 20.51 38.40
CA ALA A 207 37.47 20.63 39.66
C ALA A 207 37.75 21.97 40.38
N THR A 208 36.88 22.38 41.33
CA THR A 208 37.26 22.85 42.69
C THR A 208 36.01 22.95 43.59
N ALA A 209 36.17 22.52 44.83
CA ALA A 209 35.17 22.35 45.89
C ALA A 209 34.91 23.63 46.72
N ASN A 210 33.81 23.66 47.48
CA ASN A 210 33.83 24.17 48.86
C ASN A 210 32.67 23.60 49.71
N ALA A 211 32.95 23.32 50.99
CA ALA A 211 32.09 22.63 51.96
C ALA A 211 31.69 23.55 53.12
N THR A 212 30.49 23.35 53.71
CA THR A 212 30.14 23.83 55.07
C THR A 212 29.05 22.98 55.75
N GLY A 213 29.38 22.35 56.88
CA GLY A 213 28.58 22.34 58.14
C GLY A 213 27.40 21.38 58.38
N SER A 214 27.56 20.50 59.38
CA SER A 214 26.63 19.53 60.06
C SER A 214 25.70 20.21 61.11
N PRO A 215 24.82 19.57 61.97
CA PRO A 215 24.37 18.16 62.14
C PRO A 215 22.85 17.95 62.43
N THR A 216 22.37 16.68 62.54
CA THR A 216 21.72 16.08 63.76
C THR A 216 21.26 14.63 63.53
N ALA A 217 21.36 13.85 64.60
CA ALA A 217 21.43 12.39 64.75
C ALA A 217 20.14 11.55 64.55
N GLY A 218 20.31 10.23 64.40
CA GLY A 218 19.23 9.24 64.52
C GLY A 218 19.60 7.78 64.22
N THR A 219 20.33 7.14 65.15
CA THR A 219 20.31 5.69 65.51
C THR A 219 20.50 4.58 64.47
N THR A 220 21.71 4.00 64.48
CA THR A 220 22.06 2.59 64.78
C THR A 220 21.07 1.46 64.42
N ALA A 221 21.45 0.61 63.46
CA ALA A 221 21.89 -0.78 63.71
C ALA A 221 22.39 -1.46 62.42
N THR A 222 23.43 -2.28 62.59
CA THR A 222 24.38 -2.79 61.59
C THR A 222 24.14 -4.32 61.35
N PRO A 223 25.06 -5.10 60.75
CA PRO A 223 24.97 -5.73 59.42
C PRO A 223 24.91 -7.28 59.47
N THR A 224 25.12 -7.94 58.32
CA THR A 224 25.96 -9.15 58.06
C THR A 224 25.31 -9.95 56.91
N ALA A 225 25.78 -9.87 55.67
CA ALA A 225 26.98 -10.49 55.07
C ALA A 225 26.89 -12.02 54.90
N GLY A 226 27.29 -12.49 53.70
CA GLY A 226 27.57 -13.90 53.37
C GLY A 226 26.70 -14.44 52.24
N ALA A 227 27.05 -14.28 50.95
CA ALA A 227 28.11 -14.96 50.19
C ALA A 227 27.82 -16.47 49.96
N THR A 228 27.29 -16.87 48.80
CA THR A 228 27.96 -17.39 47.56
C THR A 228 27.80 -18.93 47.44
N PRO A 229 28.26 -19.61 46.35
CA PRO A 229 27.45 -20.36 45.38
C PRO A 229 27.53 -21.88 45.58
N THR A 230 26.77 -22.67 44.80
CA THR A 230 27.10 -24.09 44.59
C THR A 230 26.70 -24.54 43.19
N ALA A 231 27.69 -25.04 42.45
CA ALA A 231 27.57 -25.79 41.21
C ALA A 231 27.32 -27.28 41.52
N GLY A 232 26.68 -27.99 40.59
CA GLY A 232 26.57 -29.46 40.61
C GLY A 232 26.13 -30.01 39.26
N ALA A 233 27.05 -30.73 38.60
CA ALA A 233 26.96 -31.40 37.29
C ALA A 233 25.98 -32.60 37.29
N THR A 234 25.53 -33.18 36.16
CA THR A 234 26.27 -34.07 35.22
C THR A 234 25.29 -34.59 34.13
N PRO A 235 25.75 -34.98 32.90
CA PRO A 235 24.89 -35.29 31.75
C PRO A 235 24.52 -36.78 31.61
N THR A 236 23.52 -37.09 30.77
CA THR A 236 23.23 -38.44 30.27
C THR A 236 23.00 -38.45 28.76
N THR A 237 23.81 -39.27 28.09
CA THR A 237 23.78 -39.65 26.68
C THR A 237 22.80 -40.81 26.45
N THR A 238 22.12 -40.89 25.31
CA THR A 238 21.71 -42.17 24.70
C THR A 238 21.65 -42.00 23.18
N ALA A 239 22.55 -42.70 22.50
CA ALA A 239 22.54 -42.97 21.06
C ALA A 239 22.42 -44.50 20.89
N THR A 240 21.64 -44.94 19.91
CA THR A 240 21.47 -46.35 19.54
C THR A 240 21.83 -46.50 18.06
N PRO A 241 22.82 -47.34 17.69
CA PRO A 241 22.97 -47.86 16.34
C PRO A 241 22.42 -49.29 16.24
N THR A 242 21.72 -49.60 15.15
CA THR A 242 21.46 -50.98 14.71
C THR A 242 21.97 -51.13 13.30
N ALA A 243 22.88 -52.10 13.12
CA ALA A 243 23.33 -52.61 11.84
C ALA A 243 22.44 -53.78 11.41
N GLY A 244 22.15 -53.82 10.11
CA GLY A 244 21.49 -54.88 9.36
C GLY A 244 21.57 -54.52 7.89
#